data_AF-A0A6N2JLD5-F1
#
_entry.id   AF-A0A6N2JLD5-F1
#
_cell.length_a   1.000
_cell.length_b   1.000
_cell.length_c   1.000
_cell.angle_alpha   90.00
_cell.angle_beta   90.00
_cell.angle_gamma   90.00
#
_symmetry.space_group_name_H-M   'P 1'
#
loop_
_entity.id
_entity.type
_entity.pdbx_description
1 polymer ?
#
loop_
_entity_poly.entity_id
_entity_poly.type
_entity_poly.pdbx_seq_one_letter_code
_entity_poly.pdbx_strand_id
1 'polypeptide(L)'
;MKLQAILIGAVVVIGVMAVSNPSKERYIEYATEQFSETGKTSICTADLPVAAQQSCKFLISQGKGVIKTLVENSTKQQNFVVLSLYETEMPNRKITTIAAFGNFFMFK
;
A
#
# COMPACT_ATOMS: atom_id res chain seq x y z
N MET A 1 33.52 0.55 -26.28
CA MET A 1 33.00 -0.67 -25.60
C MET A 1 32.51 -0.42 -24.17
N LYS A 2 33.29 0.22 -23.27
CA LYS A 2 32.86 0.48 -21.88
C LYS A 2 31.56 1.30 -21.74
N LEU A 3 31.40 2.36 -22.54
CA LEU A 3 30.18 3.20 -22.51
C LEU A 3 28.92 2.44 -22.96
N GLN A 4 29.06 1.57 -23.97
CA GLN A 4 27.97 0.74 -24.49
C GLN A 4 27.52 -0.30 -23.46
N ALA A 5 28.47 -0.95 -22.75
CA ALA A 5 28.16 -1.89 -21.68
C ALA A 5 27.48 -1.20 -20.47
N ILE A 6 27.88 0.02 -20.13
CA ILE A 6 27.25 0.82 -19.05
C ILE A 6 25.81 1.20 -19.45
N LEU A 7 25.59 1.62 -20.69
CA LEU A 7 24.25 1.96 -21.19
C LEU A 7 23.33 0.74 -21.22
N ILE A 8 23.82 -0.41 -21.71
CA ILE A 8 23.05 -1.67 -21.72
C ILE A 8 22.74 -2.09 -20.27
N GLY A 9 23.71 -2.04 -19.37
CA GLY A 9 23.51 -2.35 -17.96
C GLY A 9 22.48 -1.44 -17.28
N ALA A 10 22.53 -0.13 -17.54
CA ALA A 10 21.57 0.82 -16.98
C ALA A 10 20.15 0.60 -17.52
N VAL A 11 19.99 0.32 -18.82
CA VAL A 11 18.69 0.05 -19.43
C VAL A 11 18.08 -1.24 -18.88
N VAL A 12 18.88 -2.29 -18.67
CA VAL A 12 18.40 -3.55 -18.06
C VAL A 12 17.92 -3.31 -16.62
N VAL A 13 18.67 -2.57 -15.81
CA VAL A 13 18.29 -2.29 -14.41
C VAL A 13 17.02 -1.44 -14.35
N ILE A 14 16.90 -0.39 -15.18
CA ILE A 14 15.70 0.46 -15.26
C ILE A 14 14.49 -0.34 -15.76
N GLY A 15 14.67 -1.19 -16.77
CA GLY A 15 13.61 -2.04 -17.31
C GLY A 15 13.10 -3.05 -16.28
N VAL A 16 14.00 -3.67 -15.51
CA VAL A 16 13.62 -4.56 -14.41
C VAL A 16 12.82 -3.80 -13.34
N MET A 17 13.29 -2.62 -12.91
CA MET A 17 12.60 -1.81 -11.91
C MET A 17 11.19 -1.37 -12.33
N ALA A 18 11.02 -0.95 -13.59
CA ALA A 18 9.73 -0.49 -14.12
C ALA A 18 8.68 -1.60 -14.18
N VAL A 19 9.10 -2.85 -14.33
CA VAL A 19 8.20 -4.02 -14.38
C VAL A 19 8.07 -4.68 -13.00
N SER A 20 9.10 -4.59 -12.14
CA SER A 20 9.15 -5.30 -10.87
C SER A 20 8.60 -4.52 -9.67
N ASN A 21 8.60 -3.19 -9.68
CA ASN A 21 8.11 -2.43 -8.53
C ASN A 21 6.75 -1.80 -8.81
N PRO A 22 5.70 -2.23 -8.08
CA PRO A 22 4.42 -1.54 -8.06
C PRO A 22 4.57 -0.03 -7.84
N SER A 23 3.72 0.78 -8.50
CA SER A 23 3.74 2.24 -8.30
C SER A 23 3.14 2.65 -6.95
N LYS A 24 3.38 3.90 -6.55
CA LYS A 24 2.78 4.48 -5.33
C LYS A 24 1.26 4.45 -5.39
N GLU A 25 0.69 4.76 -6.55
CA GLU A 25 -0.75 4.78 -6.78
C GLU A 25 -1.35 3.39 -6.56
N ARG A 26 -0.71 2.35 -7.11
CA ARG A 26 -1.12 0.96 -6.89
C ARG A 26 -1.01 0.57 -5.40
N TYR A 27 0.02 1.05 -4.71
CA TYR A 27 0.14 0.84 -3.27
C TYR A 27 -0.98 1.53 -2.49
N ILE A 28 -1.32 2.78 -2.82
CA ILE A 28 -2.40 3.52 -2.16
C ILE A 28 -3.72 2.76 -2.30
N GLU A 29 -4.04 2.24 -3.48
CA GLU A 29 -5.24 1.42 -3.71
C GLU A 29 -5.21 0.14 -2.87
N TYR A 30 -4.12 -0.61 -2.94
CA TYR A 30 -3.92 -1.84 -2.16
C TYR A 30 -4.05 -1.60 -0.64
N ALA A 31 -3.36 -0.59 -0.12
CA ALA A 31 -3.36 -0.28 1.31
C ALA A 31 -4.73 0.24 1.77
N THR A 32 -5.41 1.06 0.95
CA THR A 32 -6.78 1.51 1.22
C THR A 32 -7.73 0.33 1.39
N GLU A 33 -7.65 -0.65 0.49
CA GLU A 33 -8.48 -1.85 0.59
C GLU A 33 -8.17 -2.63 1.87
N GLN A 34 -6.89 -2.89 2.14
CA GLN A 34 -6.48 -3.66 3.31
C GLN A 34 -6.86 -3.01 4.64
N PHE A 35 -6.76 -1.68 4.73
CA PHE A 35 -7.14 -0.96 5.94
C PHE A 35 -8.66 -0.87 6.09
N SER A 36 -9.40 -0.74 5.00
CA SER A 36 -10.86 -0.77 5.01
C SER A 36 -11.37 -2.13 5.52
N GLU A 37 -10.82 -3.24 5.01
CA GLU A 37 -11.20 -4.58 5.44
C GLU A 37 -10.78 -4.87 6.88
N THR A 38 -9.59 -4.43 7.29
CA THR A 38 -9.15 -4.53 8.69
C THR A 38 -10.06 -3.71 9.62
N GLY A 39 -10.50 -2.52 9.20
CA GLY A 39 -11.43 -1.69 9.97
C GLY A 39 -12.81 -2.35 10.13
N LYS A 40 -13.36 -2.92 9.05
CA LYS A 40 -14.63 -3.66 9.07
C LYS A 40 -14.62 -4.82 10.06
N THR A 41 -13.48 -5.49 10.21
CA THR A 41 -13.33 -6.70 11.04
C THR A 41 -12.79 -6.43 12.45
N SER A 42 -12.30 -5.22 12.74
CA SER A 42 -11.82 -4.87 14.09
C SER A 42 -12.82 -4.01 14.86
N ILE A 43 -13.46 -3.05 14.17
CA ILE A 43 -14.37 -2.09 14.80
C ILE A 43 -15.83 -2.58 14.71
N CYS A 44 -16.24 -3.09 13.54
CA CYS A 44 -17.66 -3.40 13.30
C CYS A 44 -18.10 -4.80 13.75
N THR A 45 -17.17 -5.67 14.16
CA THR A 45 -17.47 -6.99 14.74
C THR A 45 -17.16 -7.07 16.24
N ALA A 46 -16.80 -5.94 16.85
CA ALA A 46 -16.89 -5.77 18.29
C ALA A 46 -18.36 -5.97 18.75
N ASP A 47 -18.58 -6.09 20.06
CA ASP A 47 -19.85 -6.42 20.74
C ASP A 47 -21.00 -5.42 20.41
N LEU A 48 -21.46 -5.47 19.16
CA LEU A 48 -22.39 -4.56 18.54
C LEU A 48 -23.63 -5.37 18.12
N PRO A 49 -24.85 -4.85 18.34
CA PRO A 49 -26.06 -5.43 17.78
C PRO A 49 -25.95 -5.60 16.26
N VAL A 50 -26.54 -6.66 15.69
CA VAL A 50 -26.44 -7.00 14.24
C VAL A 50 -26.78 -5.81 13.32
N ALA A 51 -27.80 -5.02 13.66
CA ALA A 51 -28.18 -3.82 12.91
C ALA A 51 -27.10 -2.71 12.94
N ALA A 52 -26.37 -2.58 14.06
CA ALA A 52 -25.25 -1.66 14.19
C ALA A 52 -24.01 -2.16 13.42
N GLN A 53 -23.79 -3.48 13.34
CA GLN A 53 -22.70 -4.06 12.54
C GLN A 53 -22.87 -3.76 11.05
N GLN A 54 -24.08 -3.90 10.51
CA GLN A 54 -24.39 -3.60 9.11
C GLN A 54 -24.18 -2.11 8.79
N SER A 55 -24.68 -1.23 9.67
CA SER A 55 -24.48 0.22 9.56
C SER A 55 -23.00 0.60 9.61
N CYS A 56 -22.22 0.00 10.52
CA CYS A 56 -20.78 0.24 10.61
C CYS A 56 -20.02 -0.20 9.35
N LYS A 57 -20.31 -1.40 8.82
CA LYS A 57 -19.70 -1.89 7.56
C LYS A 57 -20.02 -0.97 6.38
N PHE A 58 -21.26 -0.48 6.30
CA PHE A 58 -21.68 0.49 5.29
C PHE A 58 -20.90 1.80 5.41
N LEU A 59 -20.79 2.35 6.63
CA LEU A 59 -20.03 3.58 6.88
C LEU A 59 -18.55 3.45 6.53
N ILE A 60 -17.89 2.34 6.89
CA ILE A 60 -16.49 2.10 6.49
C ILE A 60 -16.36 1.97 4.98
N SER A 61 -17.32 1.33 4.30
CA SER A 61 -17.32 1.25 2.84
C SER A 61 -17.45 2.63 2.19
N GLN A 62 -18.33 3.48 2.70
CA GLN A 62 -18.50 4.87 2.23
C GLN A 62 -17.28 5.73 2.57
N GLY A 63 -16.61 5.42 3.69
CA GLY A 63 -15.38 6.07 4.16
C GLY A 63 -14.12 5.70 3.40
N LYS A 64 -14.17 4.79 2.40
CA LYS A 64 -13.00 4.40 1.59
C LYS A 64 -12.25 5.59 1.00
N GLY A 65 -12.97 6.63 0.57
CA GLY A 65 -12.35 7.87 0.07
C GLY A 65 -11.50 8.59 1.13
N VAL A 66 -12.00 8.68 2.37
CA VAL A 66 -11.27 9.27 3.51
C VAL A 66 -10.04 8.44 3.85
N ILE A 67 -10.18 7.11 3.86
CA ILE A 67 -9.06 6.19 4.07
C ILE A 67 -8.01 6.38 2.98
N LYS A 68 -8.43 6.48 1.71
CA LYS A 68 -7.52 6.72 0.59
C LYS A 68 -6.71 8.00 0.77
N THR A 69 -7.38 9.11 1.08
CA THR A 69 -6.72 10.39 1.34
C THR A 69 -5.77 10.32 2.53
N LEU A 70 -6.14 9.63 3.60
CA LEU A 70 -5.25 9.40 4.74
C LEU A 70 -4.01 8.62 4.32
N VAL A 71 -4.17 7.49 3.61
CA VAL A 71 -3.05 6.67 3.12
C VAL A 71 -2.13 7.48 2.21
N GLU A 72 -2.70 8.23 1.26
CA GLU A 72 -1.93 9.06 0.33
C GLU A 72 -1.07 10.11 1.06
N ASN A 73 -1.65 10.80 2.04
CA ASN A 73 -0.98 11.85 2.79
C ASN A 73 0.02 11.32 3.84
N SER A 74 -0.19 10.10 4.34
CA SER A 74 0.64 9.49 5.39
C SER A 74 1.64 8.47 4.88
N THR A 75 1.69 8.21 3.57
CA THR A 75 2.61 7.23 2.97
C THR A 75 3.87 7.90 2.41
N LYS A 76 5.02 7.44 2.92
CA LYS A 76 6.35 7.72 2.39
C LYS A 76 6.85 6.53 1.58
N GLN A 77 7.34 6.78 0.36
CA GLN A 77 7.93 5.76 -0.50
C GLN A 77 9.45 5.96 -0.58
N GLN A 78 10.21 4.87 -0.45
CA GLN A 78 11.64 4.83 -0.67
C GLN A 78 11.94 3.76 -1.72
N ASN A 79 12.57 4.17 -2.83
CA ASN A 79 12.90 3.26 -3.91
C ASN A 79 14.33 2.75 -3.74
N PHE A 80 14.49 1.44 -3.83
CA PHE A 80 15.76 0.74 -3.89
C PHE A 80 15.92 0.08 -5.27
N VAL A 81 17.12 -0.42 -5.57
CA VAL A 81 17.48 -0.95 -6.90
C VAL A 81 16.55 -2.09 -7.35
N VAL A 82 16.00 -2.89 -6.44
CA VAL A 82 15.18 -4.08 -6.77
C VAL A 82 13.83 -4.12 -6.06
N LEU A 83 13.56 -3.16 -5.16
CA LEU A 83 12.36 -3.14 -4.31
C LEU A 83 11.99 -1.71 -3.94
N SER A 84 10.77 -1.51 -3.46
CA SER A 84 10.32 -0.24 -2.87
C SER A 84 9.84 -0.50 -1.44
N LEU A 85 10.10 0.45 -0.56
CA LEU A 85 9.60 0.45 0.80
C LEU A 85 8.52 1.53 0.93
N TYR A 86 7.36 1.14 1.43
CA TYR A 86 6.27 2.04 1.74
C TYR A 86 6.05 2.06 3.25
N GLU A 87 6.13 3.25 3.84
CA GLU A 87 5.86 3.47 5.24
C GLU A 87 4.61 4.33 5.36
N THR A 88 3.54 3.78 5.93
CA THR A 88 2.27 4.48 6.13
C THR A 88 2.04 4.74 7.61
N GLU A 89 1.91 6.01 7.97
CA GLU A 89 1.63 6.44 9.34
C GLU A 89 0.11 6.45 9.60
N MET A 90 -0.39 5.45 10.31
CA MET A 90 -1.78 5.38 10.74
C MET A 90 -1.91 5.91 12.18
N PRO A 91 -3.09 6.41 12.60
CA PRO A 91 -3.26 7.08 13.89
C PRO A 91 -2.68 6.35 15.12
N ASN A 92 -2.68 5.02 15.12
CA ASN A 92 -2.23 4.19 16.25
C ASN A 92 -1.04 3.28 15.91
N ARG A 93 -0.50 3.32 14.69
CA ARG A 93 0.60 2.42 14.27
C ARG A 93 1.29 2.90 13.00
N LYS A 94 2.56 2.58 12.87
CA LYS A 94 3.29 2.67 11.60
C LYS A 94 3.20 1.32 10.89
N ILE A 95 2.82 1.32 9.62
CA ILE A 95 2.74 0.10 8.80
C ILE A 95 3.81 0.17 7.73
N THR A 96 4.60 -0.89 7.61
CA THR A 96 5.67 -0.98 6.63
C THR A 96 5.31 -2.03 5.59
N THR A 97 5.38 -1.69 4.31
CA THR A 97 5.13 -2.60 3.20
C THR A 97 6.31 -2.61 2.26
N ILE A 98 6.84 -3.80 1.98
CA ILE A 98 7.85 -3.99 0.94
C ILE A 98 7.12 -4.31 -0.36
N ALA A 99 7.45 -3.61 -1.43
CA ALA A 99 7.03 -3.95 -2.77
C ALA A 99 8.21 -4.52 -3.55
N ALA A 100 8.06 -5.72 -4.07
CA ALA A 100 9.09 -6.39 -4.85
C ALA A 100 8.42 -7.37 -5.81
N PHE A 101 8.99 -7.50 -7.02
CA PHE A 101 8.53 -8.46 -8.04
C PHE A 101 7.01 -8.39 -8.32
N GLY A 102 6.44 -7.19 -8.36
CA GLY A 102 5.02 -6.94 -8.66
C GLY A 102 4.07 -7.17 -7.47
N ASN A 103 4.59 -7.51 -6.30
CA ASN A 103 3.82 -7.90 -5.12
C ASN A 103 4.04 -6.94 -3.95
N PHE A 104 3.10 -6.93 -3.01
CA PHE A 104 3.18 -6.18 -1.74
C PHE A 104 3.25 -7.14 -0.55
N PHE A 105 4.23 -6.93 0.32
CA PHE A 105 4.43 -7.67 1.56
C PHE A 105 4.27 -6.70 2.73
N MET A 106 3.09 -6.68 3.34
CA MET A 106 2.73 -5.74 4.40
C MET A 106 3.02 -6.33 5.78
N PHE A 107 3.77 -5.60 6.58
CA PHE A 107 4.12 -5.92 7.97
C PHE A 107 3.34 -4.97 8.87
N LYS A 108 2.39 -5.56 9.61
CA LYS A 108 1.49 -4.85 10.52
C LYS A 108 2.17 -4.67 11.86
#